data_AF-A0A8C3RIF9-F1
#
_entry.id   AF-A0A8C3RIF9-F1
#
_cell.length_a   1.000
_cell.length_b   1.000
_cell.length_c   1.000
_cell.angle_alpha   90.00
_cell.angle_beta   90.00
_cell.angle_gamma   90.00
#
_symmetry.space_group_name_H-M   'P 1'
#
loop_
_entity.id
_entity.type
_entity.pdbx_description
1 polymer ?
#
loop_
_entity_poly.entity_id
_entity_poly.type
_entity_poly.pdbx_seq_one_letter_code
_entity_poly.pdbx_strand_id
1 'polypeptide(L)'
;GRACAAYLETERKRWVLEWPGQVVLCVSQMYWTSEVHEVLRGGPKCFISAEVFCLIKQGKLSKQTRTTLGALVTIDVHARDVIKEMIESGVQSETDFQWLAQLRYYWQNENVRVCIINCTVKYAYEYLGNSPRLVITPLTDRCYRTLVWASSWDTCVLLWLCFLKAHRKIRPFLITA
;
A
#
# COMPACT_ATOMS: atom_id res chain seq x y z
N GLY A 1 7.10 7.22 12.46
CA GLY A 1 7.39 7.69 13.83
C GLY A 1 6.25 7.32 14.75
N ARG A 2 5.52 8.32 15.29
CA ARG A 2 4.47 8.11 16.31
C ARG A 2 3.35 7.14 15.92
N ALA A 3 2.87 7.23 14.68
CA ALA A 3 1.81 6.37 14.19
C ALA A 3 2.22 4.88 14.13
N CYS A 4 3.48 4.60 13.80
CA CYS A 4 4.03 3.24 13.78
C CYS A 4 4.07 2.67 15.21
N ALA A 5 4.61 3.42 16.17
CA ALA A 5 4.64 2.97 17.57
C ALA A 5 3.23 2.67 18.11
N ALA A 6 2.28 3.58 17.87
CA ALA A 6 0.90 3.41 18.31
C ALA A 6 0.17 2.22 17.67
N TYR A 7 0.60 1.75 16.48
CA TYR A 7 -0.03 0.62 15.79
C TYR A 7 0.12 -0.69 16.57
N LEU A 8 1.22 -0.86 17.30
CA LEU A 8 1.47 -2.06 18.13
C LEU A 8 0.74 -2.00 19.48
N GLU A 9 0.43 -0.81 19.98
CA GLU A 9 -0.13 -0.60 21.31
C GLU A 9 -1.67 -0.60 21.32
N THR A 10 -2.29 -0.38 20.17
CA THR A 10 -3.75 -0.18 20.06
C THR A 10 -4.38 -1.19 19.12
N GLU A 11 -5.64 -1.57 19.40
CA GLU A 11 -6.38 -2.45 18.49
C GLU A 11 -6.52 -1.77 17.12
N ARG A 12 -6.21 -2.50 16.04
CA ARG A 12 -6.26 -2.01 14.65
C ARG A 12 -7.57 -1.29 14.33
N LYS A 13 -8.70 -1.81 14.83
CA LYS A 13 -10.03 -1.22 14.63
C LYS A 13 -10.15 0.20 15.16
N ARG A 14 -9.58 0.45 16.34
CA ARG A 14 -9.56 1.75 17.00
C ARG A 14 -8.49 2.65 16.38
N TRP A 15 -7.30 2.12 16.14
CA TRP A 15 -6.18 2.84 15.56
C TRP A 15 -6.54 3.51 14.22
N VAL A 16 -7.26 2.80 13.34
CA VAL A 16 -7.68 3.34 12.03
C VAL A 16 -8.58 4.58 12.14
N LEU A 17 -9.29 4.75 13.27
CA LEU A 17 -10.18 5.90 13.50
C LEU A 17 -9.43 7.11 14.07
N GLU A 18 -8.28 6.91 14.70
CA GLU A 18 -7.50 7.94 15.40
C GLU A 18 -6.49 8.65 14.49
N TRP A 19 -6.10 8.03 13.37
CA TRP A 19 -5.04 8.54 12.49
C TRP A 19 -5.55 9.01 11.11
N PRO A 20 -4.87 9.98 10.46
CA PRO A 20 -5.22 10.42 9.11
C PRO A 20 -5.13 9.28 8.11
N GLY A 21 -6.07 9.22 7.16
CA GLY A 21 -6.18 8.08 6.24
C GLY A 21 -4.91 7.77 5.45
N GLN A 22 -4.15 8.77 4.99
CA GLN A 22 -2.89 8.53 4.28
C GLN A 22 -1.83 7.88 5.18
N VAL A 23 -1.80 8.23 6.47
CA VAL A 23 -0.91 7.62 7.47
C VAL A 23 -1.35 6.18 7.75
N VAL A 24 -2.65 5.96 7.92
CA VAL A 24 -3.23 4.63 8.12
C VAL A 24 -2.79 3.66 7.02
N LEU A 25 -2.94 4.08 5.76
CA LEU A 25 -2.62 3.24 4.61
C LEU A 25 -1.11 2.99 4.48
N CYS A 26 -0.28 4.00 4.76
CA CYS A 26 1.17 3.88 4.70
C CYS A 26 1.70 2.91 5.77
N VAL A 27 1.28 3.09 7.01
CA VAL A 27 1.71 2.23 8.14
C VAL A 27 1.20 0.81 7.94
N SER A 28 -0.04 0.62 7.47
CA SER A 28 -0.56 -0.73 7.18
C SER A 28 0.31 -1.47 6.16
N GLN A 29 0.74 -0.79 5.09
CA GLN A 29 1.66 -1.38 4.09
C GLN A 29 3.04 -1.71 4.67
N MET A 30 3.54 -0.90 5.60
CA MET A 30 4.81 -1.16 6.28
C MET A 30 4.75 -2.40 7.16
N TYR A 31 3.68 -2.53 7.96
CA TYR A 31 3.50 -3.71 8.81
C TYR A 31 3.30 -4.97 7.99
N TRP A 32 2.47 -4.92 6.93
CA TRP A 32 2.33 -6.03 6.00
C TRP A 32 3.69 -6.45 5.40
N THR A 33 4.52 -5.48 4.99
CA THR A 33 5.87 -5.78 4.48
C THR A 33 6.73 -6.47 5.53
N SER A 34 6.70 -6.00 6.78
CA SER A 34 7.46 -6.58 7.90
C SER A 34 7.01 -8.00 8.23
N GLU A 35 5.70 -8.24 8.30
CA GLU A 35 5.10 -9.54 8.61
C GLU A 35 5.46 -10.59 7.55
N VAL A 36 5.40 -10.22 6.26
CA VAL A 36 5.81 -11.13 5.18
C VAL A 36 7.30 -11.46 5.27
N HIS A 37 8.14 -10.48 5.57
CA HIS A 37 9.57 -10.70 5.80
C HIS A 37 9.83 -11.68 6.96
N GLU A 38 9.11 -11.52 8.07
CA GLU A 38 9.22 -12.45 9.21
C GLU A 38 8.83 -13.87 8.81
N VAL A 39 7.74 -14.04 8.05
CA VAL A 39 7.30 -15.36 7.55
C VAL A 39 8.33 -15.98 6.61
N LEU A 40 8.90 -15.19 5.68
CA LEU A 40 9.93 -15.67 4.76
C LEU A 40 11.25 -16.04 5.47
N ARG A 41 11.53 -15.45 6.63
CA ARG A 41 12.67 -15.81 7.51
C ARG A 41 12.40 -17.04 8.39
N GLY A 42 11.25 -17.70 8.24
CA GLY A 42 10.85 -18.84 9.05
C GLY A 42 10.15 -18.47 10.36
N GLY A 43 9.69 -17.23 10.50
CA GLY A 43 8.87 -16.77 11.61
C GLY A 43 7.44 -17.33 11.59
N PRO A 44 6.66 -17.08 12.65
CA PRO A 44 5.29 -17.56 12.76
C PRO A 44 4.40 -16.97 11.67
N LYS A 45 3.53 -17.80 11.07
CA LYS A 45 2.53 -17.39 10.08
C LYS A 45 1.37 -16.66 10.77
N CYS A 46 1.59 -15.41 11.20
CA CYS A 46 0.51 -14.56 11.67
C CYS A 46 0.16 -13.56 10.57
N PHE A 47 -0.87 -13.85 9.78
CA PHE A 47 -1.45 -12.86 8.87
C PHE A 47 -2.60 -12.17 9.58
N ILE A 48 -2.49 -10.87 9.81
CA ILE A 48 -3.59 -10.08 10.37
C ILE A 48 -4.75 -10.09 9.37
N SER A 49 -5.76 -10.89 9.69
CA SER A 49 -6.99 -11.07 8.92
C SER A 49 -7.81 -9.77 8.85
N ALA A 50 -8.74 -9.74 7.89
CA ALA A 50 -9.60 -8.63 7.45
C ALA A 50 -10.63 -8.15 8.51
N GLU A 51 -10.20 -7.89 9.74
CA GLU A 51 -11.05 -7.45 10.85
C GLU A 51 -11.72 -6.09 10.61
N VAL A 52 -11.15 -5.27 9.73
CA VAL A 52 -11.62 -3.92 9.43
C VAL A 52 -12.96 -3.94 8.68
N PHE A 53 -13.28 -5.02 7.95
CA PHE A 53 -14.55 -5.13 7.21
C PHE A 53 -15.77 -5.04 8.14
N CYS A 54 -15.65 -5.53 9.37
CA CYS A 54 -16.71 -5.47 10.38
C CYS A 54 -17.05 -4.02 10.80
N LEU A 55 -16.08 -3.10 10.78
CA LEU A 55 -16.30 -1.69 11.13
C LEU A 55 -17.17 -0.96 10.10
N ILE A 56 -17.01 -1.29 8.81
CA ILE A 56 -17.80 -0.66 7.74
C ILE A 56 -19.30 -0.98 7.93
N LYS A 57 -19.62 -2.16 8.45
CA LYS A 57 -21.01 -2.58 8.70
C LYS A 57 -21.69 -1.85 9.86
N GLN A 58 -20.95 -1.18 10.75
CA GLN A 58 -21.52 -0.58 11.97
C GLN A 58 -22.22 0.78 11.77
N GLY A 59 -22.35 1.27 10.54
CA GLY A 59 -23.29 2.35 10.14
C GLY A 59 -22.96 3.78 10.60
N LYS A 60 -22.38 3.98 11.79
CA LYS A 60 -22.14 5.31 12.40
C LYS A 60 -20.73 5.85 12.14
N LEU A 61 -20.32 5.92 10.87
CA LEU A 61 -19.00 6.42 10.47
C LEU A 61 -19.09 7.66 9.59
N SER A 62 -18.18 8.61 9.82
CA SER A 62 -18.06 9.82 9.00
C SER A 62 -17.74 9.48 7.53
N LYS A 63 -18.11 10.36 6.59
CA LYS A 63 -17.80 10.18 5.16
C LYS A 63 -16.29 9.99 4.92
N GLN A 64 -15.46 10.77 5.61
CA GLN A 64 -14.00 10.69 5.50
C GLN A 64 -13.47 9.33 5.99
N THR A 65 -13.95 8.89 7.16
CA THR A 65 -13.57 7.59 7.72
C THR A 65 -13.99 6.44 6.81
N ARG A 66 -15.20 6.50 6.21
CA ARG A 66 -15.65 5.50 5.24
C ARG A 66 -14.74 5.43 4.00
N THR A 67 -14.29 6.57 3.48
CA THR A 67 -13.34 6.61 2.37
C THR A 67 -12.01 5.95 2.73
N THR A 68 -11.48 6.24 3.93
CA THR A 68 -10.23 5.63 4.43
C THR A 68 -10.39 4.12 4.62
N LEU A 69 -11.48 3.68 5.24
CA LEU A 69 -11.77 2.26 5.44
C LEU A 69 -11.96 1.52 4.12
N GLY A 70 -12.65 2.13 3.15
CA GLY A 70 -12.78 1.57 1.80
C GLY A 70 -11.42 1.38 1.14
N ALA A 71 -10.55 2.40 1.19
CA ALA A 71 -9.19 2.31 0.68
C ALA A 71 -8.34 1.26 1.41
N LEU A 72 -8.51 1.12 2.74
CA LEU A 72 -7.81 0.13 3.55
C LEU A 72 -8.25 -1.29 3.19
N VAL A 73 -9.56 -1.52 3.04
CA VAL A 73 -10.10 -2.82 2.60
C VAL A 73 -9.57 -3.20 1.22
N THR A 74 -9.48 -2.25 0.28
CA THR A 74 -8.88 -2.52 -1.04
C THR A 74 -7.44 -3.01 -0.92
N ILE A 75 -6.64 -2.40 -0.04
CA ILE A 75 -5.26 -2.82 0.21
C ILE A 75 -5.21 -4.20 0.87
N ASP A 76 -6.01 -4.45 1.91
CA ASP A 76 -6.02 -5.72 2.65
C ASP A 76 -6.46 -6.91 1.76
N VAL A 77 -7.45 -6.70 0.89
CA VAL A 77 -7.88 -7.72 -0.08
C VAL A 77 -6.76 -8.04 -1.06
N HIS A 78 -6.12 -7.01 -1.62
CA HIS A 78 -4.98 -7.20 -2.51
C HIS A 78 -3.82 -7.93 -1.83
N ALA A 79 -3.48 -7.53 -0.60
CA ALA A 79 -2.43 -8.18 0.19
C ALA A 79 -2.71 -9.67 0.37
N ARG A 80 -3.94 -10.05 0.75
CA ARG A 80 -4.34 -11.46 0.89
C ARG A 80 -4.21 -12.21 -0.44
N ASP A 81 -4.64 -11.61 -1.54
CA ASP A 81 -4.59 -12.27 -2.85
C ASP A 81 -3.12 -12.48 -3.30
N VAL A 82 -2.23 -11.52 -3.01
CA VAL A 82 -0.77 -11.66 -3.21
C VAL A 82 -0.17 -12.77 -2.35
N ILE A 83 -0.54 -12.87 -1.06
CA ILE A 83 -0.08 -13.98 -0.20
C ILE A 83 -0.50 -15.33 -0.80
N LYS A 84 -1.74 -15.44 -1.27
CA LYS A 84 -2.25 -16.67 -1.89
C LYS A 84 -1.44 -17.04 -3.14
N GLU A 85 -1.17 -16.07 -4.02
CA GLU A 85 -0.34 -16.27 -5.22
C GLU A 85 1.10 -16.69 -4.86
N MET A 86 1.70 -16.11 -3.82
CA MET A 86 3.03 -16.48 -3.34
C MET A 86 3.08 -17.90 -2.78
N ILE A 87 2.02 -18.33 -2.07
CA ILE A 87 1.90 -19.72 -1.57
C ILE A 87 1.78 -20.69 -2.75
N GLU A 88 0.92 -20.39 -3.73
CA GLU A 88 0.73 -21.21 -4.94
C GLU A 88 2.01 -21.30 -5.78
N SER A 89 2.78 -20.21 -5.84
CA SER A 89 4.07 -20.15 -6.54
C SER A 89 5.24 -20.77 -5.76
N GLY A 90 5.03 -21.19 -4.51
CA GLY A 90 6.06 -21.81 -3.68
C GLY A 90 7.19 -20.86 -3.26
N VAL A 91 6.90 -19.59 -3.03
CA VAL A 91 7.88 -18.59 -2.55
C VAL A 91 8.42 -18.96 -1.17
N GLN A 92 9.74 -19.00 -1.01
CA GLN A 92 10.42 -19.38 0.23
C GLN A 92 11.49 -18.39 0.66
N SER A 93 11.95 -17.51 -0.25
CA SER A 93 13.03 -16.57 0.02
C SER A 93 12.61 -15.13 -0.22
N GLU A 94 13.23 -14.20 0.52
CA GLU A 94 13.12 -12.76 0.27
C GLU A 94 13.70 -12.32 -1.08
N THR A 95 14.48 -13.19 -1.72
CA THR A 95 15.06 -12.96 -3.05
C THR A 95 14.18 -13.43 -4.19
N ASP A 96 13.05 -14.09 -3.90
CA ASP A 96 12.17 -14.63 -4.93
C ASP A 96 11.47 -13.52 -5.70
N PHE A 97 11.44 -13.66 -7.03
CA PHE A 97 10.91 -12.61 -7.91
C PHE A 97 9.46 -12.24 -7.58
N GLN A 98 8.62 -13.21 -7.20
CA GLN A 98 7.21 -12.95 -6.89
C GLN A 98 7.04 -12.02 -5.69
N TRP A 99 7.91 -12.13 -4.69
CA TRP A 99 7.97 -11.20 -3.56
C TRP A 99 8.61 -9.88 -3.97
N LEU A 100 9.75 -9.94 -4.69
CA LEU A 100 10.47 -8.77 -5.17
C LEU A 100 9.62 -7.90 -6.10
N ALA A 101 8.66 -8.47 -6.84
CA ALA A 101 7.78 -7.77 -7.76
C ALA A 101 6.65 -6.96 -7.08
N GLN A 102 6.45 -7.13 -5.77
CA GLN A 102 5.45 -6.40 -4.98
C GLN A 102 5.95 -5.05 -4.49
N LEU A 103 5.03 -4.13 -4.18
CA LEU A 103 5.35 -2.82 -3.62
C LEU A 103 5.60 -2.95 -2.11
N ARG A 104 6.85 -2.74 -1.67
CA ARG A 104 7.29 -2.93 -0.28
C ARG A 104 7.63 -1.62 0.39
N TYR A 105 7.23 -1.47 1.65
CA TYR A 105 7.46 -0.26 2.43
C TYR A 105 8.40 -0.55 3.60
N TYR A 106 9.53 0.13 3.64
CA TYR A 106 10.53 -0.01 4.70
C TYR A 106 10.65 1.27 5.51
N TRP A 107 10.71 1.12 6.84
CA TRP A 107 11.12 2.19 7.74
C TRP A 107 12.64 2.14 7.91
N GLN A 108 13.38 3.10 7.37
CA GLN A 108 14.84 3.16 7.46
C GLN A 108 15.32 4.60 7.65
N ASN A 109 16.23 4.83 8.59
CA ASN A 109 16.80 6.15 8.88
C ASN A 109 15.72 7.22 9.07
N GLU A 110 14.72 6.91 9.91
CA GLU A 110 13.55 7.75 10.20
C GLU A 110 12.69 8.12 8.98
N ASN A 111 12.91 7.44 7.85
CA ASN A 111 12.23 7.71 6.59
C ASN A 111 11.57 6.45 6.02
N VAL A 112 10.41 6.63 5.40
CA VAL A 112 9.76 5.60 4.60
C VAL A 112 10.45 5.51 3.24
N ARG A 113 10.88 4.31 2.89
CA ARG A 113 11.37 3.96 1.56
C ARG A 113 10.41 2.97 0.93
N VAL A 114 10.08 3.21 -0.33
CA VAL A 114 9.23 2.32 -1.12
C VAL A 114 10.12 1.60 -2.11
N CYS A 115 10.07 0.27 -2.10
CA CYS A 115 10.90 -0.56 -2.97
C CYS A 115 10.02 -1.45 -3.84
N ILE A 116 10.47 -1.67 -5.07
CA ILE A 116 9.89 -2.65 -5.99
C ILE A 116 11.01 -3.16 -6.90
N ILE A 117 11.09 -4.49 -7.05
CA ILE A 117 12.18 -5.20 -7.72
C ILE A 117 13.55 -4.73 -7.20
N ASN A 118 14.27 -3.92 -7.99
CA ASN A 118 15.60 -3.37 -7.71
C ASN A 118 15.59 -1.85 -7.49
N CYS A 119 14.43 -1.21 -7.56
CA CYS A 119 14.28 0.23 -7.43
C CYS A 119 13.88 0.58 -5.99
N THR A 120 14.53 1.59 -5.42
CA THR A 120 14.20 2.15 -4.10
C THR A 120 13.95 3.65 -4.23
N VAL A 121 12.77 4.10 -3.83
CA VAL A 121 12.35 5.50 -3.92
C VAL A 121 12.01 6.03 -2.52
N LYS A 122 12.42 7.25 -2.21
CA LYS A 122 12.06 7.92 -0.95
C LYS A 122 10.59 8.34 -0.98
N TYR A 123 9.86 8.10 0.10
CA TYR A 123 8.51 8.62 0.21
C TYR A 123 8.52 10.16 0.32
N ALA A 124 7.71 10.85 -0.49
CA ALA A 124 7.75 12.31 -0.60
C ALA A 124 7.01 13.07 0.52
N TYR A 125 6.24 12.37 1.35
CA TYR A 125 5.44 12.94 2.44
C TYR A 125 4.42 14.04 2.05
N GLU A 126 4.18 14.24 0.77
CA GLU A 126 3.14 15.16 0.30
C GLU A 126 1.75 14.61 0.67
N TYR A 127 0.92 15.47 1.26
CA TYR A 127 -0.47 15.10 1.55
C TYR A 127 -1.33 15.28 0.29
N LEU A 128 -1.90 14.17 -0.18
CA LEU A 128 -2.61 14.14 -1.47
C LEU A 128 -4.13 14.21 -1.31
N GLY A 129 -4.60 14.21 -0.06
CA GLY A 129 -6.02 14.12 0.29
C GLY A 129 -6.48 12.68 0.49
N ASN A 130 -7.64 12.55 1.14
CA ASN A 130 -8.26 11.26 1.39
C ASN A 130 -9.25 10.92 0.25
N SER A 131 -8.72 10.33 -0.80
CA SER A 131 -9.49 9.85 -1.95
C SER A 131 -9.71 8.34 -1.87
N PRO A 132 -10.82 7.81 -2.43
CA PRO A 132 -10.98 6.37 -2.56
C PRO A 132 -9.86 5.79 -3.44
N ARG A 133 -9.42 4.57 -3.12
CA ARG A 133 -8.43 3.85 -3.94
C ARG A 133 -9.14 2.98 -4.97
N LEU A 134 -8.57 2.92 -6.17
CA LEU A 134 -8.95 1.94 -7.18
C LEU A 134 -8.54 0.53 -6.72
N VAL A 135 -9.34 -0.46 -7.12
CA VAL A 135 -9.02 -1.87 -6.89
C VAL A 135 -7.67 -2.19 -7.53
N ILE A 136 -6.78 -2.81 -6.76
CA ILE A 136 -5.46 -3.21 -7.24
C ILE A 136 -5.62 -4.53 -7.99
N THR A 137 -5.16 -4.56 -9.24
CA THR A 137 -5.25 -5.71 -10.12
C THR A 137 -3.85 -6.06 -10.66
N PRO A 138 -3.64 -7.26 -11.21
CA PRO A 138 -2.37 -7.62 -11.84
C PRO A 138 -1.94 -6.68 -13.00
N LEU A 139 -2.90 -5.97 -13.61
CA LEU A 139 -2.59 -4.94 -14.60
C LEU A 139 -2.04 -3.68 -13.92
N THR A 140 -2.64 -3.25 -12.82
CA THR A 140 -2.18 -2.11 -12.02
C THR A 140 -0.78 -2.34 -11.45
N ASP A 141 -0.49 -3.57 -10.99
CA ASP A 141 0.85 -3.92 -10.47
C ASP A 141 1.92 -3.87 -11.56
N ARG A 142 1.58 -4.32 -12.78
CA ARG A 142 2.47 -4.15 -13.93
C ARG A 142 2.74 -2.68 -14.22
N CYS A 143 1.72 -1.82 -14.17
CA CYS A 143 1.90 -0.38 -14.32
C CYS A 143 2.85 0.18 -13.24
N TYR A 144 2.67 -0.18 -11.97
CA TYR A 144 3.56 0.28 -10.89
C TYR A 144 5.01 -0.12 -11.12
N ARG A 145 5.28 -1.36 -11.52
CA ARG A 145 6.64 -1.83 -11.84
C ARG A 145 7.27 -0.99 -12.93
N THR A 146 6.58 -0.81 -14.06
CA THR A 146 7.09 -0.03 -15.19
C THR A 146 7.35 1.42 -14.81
N LEU A 147 6.46 2.04 -14.03
CA LEU A 147 6.58 3.45 -13.65
C LEU A 147 7.73 3.70 -12.68
N VAL A 148 7.87 2.85 -11.66
CA VAL A 148 8.94 2.98 -10.69
C VAL A 148 10.29 2.70 -11.33
N TRP A 149 10.34 1.69 -12.21
CA TRP A 149 11.53 1.41 -13.00
C TRP A 149 11.88 2.59 -13.91
N ALA A 150 10.92 3.16 -14.65
CA ALA A 150 11.18 4.35 -15.47
C ALA A 150 11.63 5.57 -14.66
N SER A 151 11.19 5.68 -13.40
CA SER A 151 11.52 6.82 -12.54
C SER A 151 12.85 6.67 -11.81
N SER A 152 13.44 5.47 -11.76
CA SER A 152 14.78 5.26 -11.22
C SER A 152 15.88 5.52 -12.24
N TRP A 153 15.52 5.70 -13.52
CA TRP A 153 16.42 6.14 -14.58
C TRP A 153 16.19 7.64 -14.69
N ASP A 154 17.19 8.45 -14.30
CA ASP A 154 17.11 9.91 -14.05
C ASP A 154 16.76 10.80 -15.27
N THR A 155 15.81 10.40 -16.12
CA THR A 155 15.32 11.19 -17.25
C THR A 155 13.83 11.53 -17.16
N CYS A 156 13.07 11.03 -16.17
CA CYS A 156 11.61 11.20 -16.13
C CYS A 156 10.99 11.41 -14.73
N VAL A 157 11.50 12.37 -13.96
CA VAL A 157 10.81 12.88 -12.74
C VAL A 157 9.40 13.41 -13.06
N LEU A 158 9.13 13.81 -14.32
CA LEU A 158 7.83 14.30 -14.77
C LEU A 158 6.74 13.21 -14.86
N LEU A 159 7.08 11.93 -15.08
CA LEU A 159 6.08 10.86 -15.21
C LEU A 159 5.55 10.37 -13.85
N TRP A 160 6.38 10.40 -12.80
CA TRP A 160 5.94 10.05 -11.44
C TRP A 160 4.93 11.08 -10.89
N LEU A 161 5.16 12.36 -11.13
CA LEU A 161 4.19 13.43 -10.83
C LEU A 161 2.89 13.26 -11.64
N CYS A 162 2.98 12.81 -12.88
CA CYS A 162 1.80 12.48 -13.69
C CYS A 162 1.01 11.29 -13.13
N PHE A 163 1.65 10.28 -12.53
CA PHE A 163 0.92 9.13 -11.96
C PHE A 163 0.29 9.43 -10.59
N LEU A 164 0.96 10.23 -9.75
CA LEU A 164 0.36 10.79 -8.54
C LEU A 164 -0.83 11.70 -8.87
N LYS A 165 -0.77 12.45 -9.98
CA LYS A 165 -1.91 13.20 -10.52
C LYS A 165 -2.95 12.33 -11.25
N ALA A 166 -2.58 11.16 -11.77
CA ALA A 166 -3.49 10.24 -12.46
C ALA A 166 -4.52 9.59 -11.53
N HIS A 167 -4.22 9.46 -10.24
CA HIS A 167 -5.21 9.12 -9.20
C HIS A 167 -6.22 10.27 -8.92
N ARG A 168 -6.09 11.44 -9.57
CA ARG A 168 -6.99 12.58 -9.40
C ARG A 168 -7.94 12.86 -10.57
N LYS A 169 -7.89 12.20 -11.74
CA LYS A 169 -8.92 12.40 -12.79
C LYS A 169 -8.80 11.40 -13.95
N ILE A 170 -9.71 10.44 -14.03
CA ILE A 170 -10.11 9.81 -15.29
C ILE A 170 -11.31 10.61 -15.82
N ARG A 171 -11.02 11.46 -16.84
CA ARG A 171 -11.89 12.22 -17.78
C ARG A 171 -12.74 13.38 -17.22
N PRO A 172 -13.03 14.45 -18.02
CA PRO A 172 -13.11 14.47 -19.49
C PRO A 172 -12.24 15.54 -20.20
N PHE A 173 -11.63 15.14 -21.33
CA PHE A 173 -11.32 16.01 -22.47
C PHE A 173 -11.49 15.15 -23.74
N LEU A 174 -12.74 14.86 -24.07
CA LEU A 174 -13.22 14.98 -25.45
C LEU A 174 -13.90 16.35 -25.52
N ILE A 175 -13.90 16.95 -26.71
CA ILE A 175 -14.16 18.37 -27.04
C ILE A 175 -12.85 19.18 -27.14
N THR A 176 -12.11 18.96 -28.23
CA THR A 176 -12.00 19.91 -29.35
C THR A 176 -11.25 19.22 -30.49
N ALA A 177 -12.01 18.51 -31.33
CA ALA A 177 -11.84 18.36 -32.77
C ALA A 177 -13.09 17.61 -33.27
#